data_AF-A0A6N8JBH4-F1
#
_entry.id   AF-A0A6N8JBH4-F1
#
_cell.length_a   1.000
_cell.length_b   1.000
_cell.length_c   1.000
_cell.angle_alpha   90.00
_cell.angle_beta   90.00
_cell.angle_gamma   90.00
#
_symmetry.space_group_name_H-M   'P 1'
#
loop_
_entity.id
_entity.type
_entity.pdbx_description
1 polymer ?
#
loop_
_entity_poly.entity_id
_entity_poly.type
_entity_poly.pdbx_seq_one_letter_code
_entity_poly.pdbx_strand_id
1 'polypeptide(L)'
;MNRLKKIVYNCHKATFLIEKKQIGTITLREKIELKIHLAGCVICRIFQQQSILINRTVKELFQHRQMKLEDDFKKQLQQRIDEELTNQ
;
A
#
# COMPACT_ATOMS: atom_id res chain seq x y z
N MET A 1 -9.65 -17.27 -24.16
CA MET A 1 -10.42 -16.94 -22.92
C MET A 1 -10.52 -15.41 -22.77
N ASN A 2 -11.72 -14.85 -22.62
CA ASN A 2 -11.97 -13.39 -22.60
C ASN A 2 -11.26 -12.69 -21.41
N ARG A 3 -10.64 -11.52 -21.65
CA ARG A 3 -9.97 -10.71 -20.61
C ARG A 3 -10.91 -10.32 -19.47
N LEU A 4 -12.19 -10.02 -19.76
CA LEU A 4 -13.18 -9.68 -18.75
C LEU A 4 -13.42 -10.83 -17.77
N LYS A 5 -13.53 -12.08 -18.26
CA LYS A 5 -13.67 -13.26 -17.40
C LYS A 5 -12.46 -13.40 -16.46
N LYS A 6 -11.24 -13.14 -16.95
CA LYS A 6 -10.03 -13.18 -16.10
C LYS A 6 -10.02 -12.11 -15.00
N ILE A 7 -10.72 -10.99 -15.17
CA ILE A 7 -10.83 -9.95 -14.15
C ILE A 7 -11.90 -10.32 -13.11
N VAL A 8 -13.07 -10.78 -13.57
CA VAL A 8 -14.20 -11.12 -12.70
C VAL A 8 -13.88 -12.28 -11.76
N TYR A 9 -13.19 -13.32 -12.25
CA TYR A 9 -12.93 -14.55 -11.48
C TYR A 9 -11.52 -14.62 -10.87
N ASN A 10 -10.91 -13.48 -10.53
CA ASN A 10 -9.55 -13.43 -9.99
C ASN A 10 -9.47 -12.62 -8.69
N CYS A 11 -9.99 -13.21 -7.61
CA CYS A 11 -9.93 -12.62 -6.27
C CYS A 11 -8.49 -12.34 -5.82
N HIS A 12 -7.53 -13.20 -6.18
CA HIS A 12 -6.12 -13.02 -5.84
C HIS A 12 -5.56 -11.68 -6.36
N LYS A 13 -5.83 -11.37 -7.64
CA LYS A 13 -5.43 -10.08 -8.20
C LYS A 13 -6.21 -8.92 -7.57
N ALA A 14 -7.49 -9.11 -7.26
CA ALA A 14 -8.31 -8.08 -6.64
C ALA A 14 -7.79 -7.70 -5.24
N THR A 15 -7.51 -8.68 -4.37
CA THR A 15 -6.94 -8.43 -3.04
C THR A 15 -5.56 -7.78 -3.12
N PHE A 16 -4.71 -8.21 -4.05
CA PHE A 16 -3.43 -7.53 -4.32
C PHE A 16 -3.63 -6.04 -4.69
N LEU A 17 -4.55 -5.72 -5.60
CA LEU A 17 -4.81 -4.34 -6.01
C LEU A 17 -5.45 -3.50 -4.90
N ILE A 18 -6.23 -4.12 -4.01
CA ILE A 18 -6.78 -3.47 -2.80
C ILE A 18 -5.65 -3.02 -1.89
N GLU A 19 -4.72 -3.91 -1.53
CA GLU A 19 -3.59 -3.59 -0.65
C GLU A 19 -2.62 -2.60 -1.31
N LYS A 20 -2.30 -2.82 -2.59
CA LYS A 20 -1.44 -1.90 -3.36
C LYS A 20 -1.97 -0.47 -3.35
N LYS A 21 -3.29 -0.29 -3.43
CA LYS A 21 -3.96 1.02 -3.35
C LYS A 21 -3.92 1.63 -1.93
N GLN A 22 -3.84 0.82 -0.86
CA GLN A 22 -3.74 1.32 0.52
C GLN A 22 -2.34 1.83 0.87
N ILE A 23 -1.31 1.19 0.32
CA ILE A 23 0.11 1.52 0.58
C ILE A 23 0.59 2.63 -0.35
N GLY A 24 0.11 2.66 -1.59
CA GLY A 24 0.53 3.63 -2.59
C GLY A 24 -0.53 3.87 -3.67
N THR A 25 -0.10 3.92 -4.93
CA THR A 25 -1.00 4.15 -6.06
C THR A 25 -1.10 2.92 -6.95
N ILE A 26 -2.25 2.82 -7.64
CA ILE A 26 -2.49 1.86 -8.71
C ILE A 26 -2.75 2.63 -10.01
N THR A 27 -2.34 2.05 -11.14
CA THR A 27 -2.51 2.63 -12.47
C THR A 27 -4.00 2.77 -12.82
N LEU A 28 -4.32 3.62 -13.81
CA LEU A 28 -5.70 3.79 -14.27
C LEU A 28 -6.34 2.47 -14.72
N ARG A 29 -5.57 1.63 -15.42
CA ARG A 29 -6.01 0.30 -15.84
C ARG A 29 -6.34 -0.58 -14.64
N GLU A 30 -5.47 -0.63 -13.64
CA GLU A 30 -5.70 -1.40 -12.41
C GLU A 30 -6.94 -0.89 -11.64
N LYS A 31 -7.19 0.42 -11.62
CA LYS A 31 -8.41 0.99 -11.02
C LYS A 31 -9.67 0.47 -11.70
N ILE A 32 -9.69 0.43 -13.03
CA ILE A 32 -10.83 -0.07 -13.81
C ILE A 32 -11.01 -1.58 -13.58
N GLU A 33 -9.93 -2.36 -13.64
CA GLU A 33 -9.96 -3.80 -13.38
C GLU A 33 -10.51 -4.11 -11.98
N LEU A 34 -10.03 -3.38 -10.96
CA LEU A 34 -10.50 -3.54 -9.59
C LEU A 34 -11.97 -3.13 -9.44
N LYS A 35 -12.41 -2.03 -10.07
CA LYS A 35 -13.80 -1.58 -10.05
C LYS A 35 -14.75 -2.63 -10.63
N ILE A 36 -14.37 -3.24 -11.77
CA ILE A 36 -15.15 -4.32 -12.40
C ILE A 36 -15.27 -5.51 -11.45
N HIS A 37 -14.16 -5.94 -10.83
CA HIS A 37 -14.20 -7.08 -9.91
C HIS A 37 -15.09 -6.80 -8.69
N LEU A 38 -14.93 -5.63 -8.06
CA LEU A 38 -15.70 -5.24 -6.87
C LEU A 38 -17.20 -5.08 -7.13
N ALA A 39 -17.61 -4.80 -8.37
CA ALA A 39 -19.02 -4.78 -8.74
C ALA A 39 -19.68 -6.17 -8.64
N GLY A 40 -18.91 -7.25 -8.86
CA GLY A 40 -19.43 -8.62 -8.88
C GLY A 40 -19.08 -9.48 -7.65
N CYS A 41 -18.04 -9.12 -6.89
CA CYS A 41 -17.56 -9.94 -5.77
C CYS A 41 -17.83 -9.28 -4.42
N VAL A 42 -18.80 -9.79 -3.66
CA VAL A 42 -19.11 -9.28 -2.30
C VAL A 42 -17.98 -9.53 -1.31
N ILE A 43 -17.29 -10.65 -1.43
CA ILE A 43 -16.20 -11.03 -0.53
C ILE A 43 -15.04 -10.03 -0.65
N CYS A 44 -14.66 -9.65 -1.87
CA CYS A 44 -13.60 -8.66 -2.07
C CYS A 44 -14.02 -7.23 -1.65
N ARG A 45 -15.31 -6.90 -1.67
CA ARG A 45 -15.82 -5.64 -1.09
C ARG A 45 -15.67 -5.62 0.44
N ILE A 46 -16.05 -6.71 1.10
CA ILE A 46 -15.88 -6.87 2.55
C ILE A 46 -14.39 -6.82 2.91
N PHE A 47 -13.56 -7.58 2.19
CA PHE A 47 -12.11 -7.55 2.37
C PHE A 47 -11.54 -6.13 2.24
N GLN A 48 -11.97 -5.36 1.24
CA GLN A 48 -11.54 -3.96 1.09
C GLN A 48 -11.90 -3.11 2.31
N GLN A 49 -13.12 -3.24 2.84
CA GLN A 49 -13.55 -2.50 4.03
C GLN A 49 -12.72 -2.87 5.26
N GLN A 50 -12.48 -4.18 5.46
CA GLN A 50 -11.66 -4.69 6.57
C GLN A 50 -10.21 -4.21 6.46
N SER A 51 -9.60 -4.28 5.27
CA SER A 51 -8.25 -3.80 5.01
C SER A 51 -8.10 -2.32 5.33
N ILE A 52 -9.07 -1.49 4.91
CA ILE A 52 -9.09 -0.05 5.24
C ILE A 52 -9.15 0.16 6.76
N LEU A 53 -10.01 -0.58 7.46
CA LEU A 53 -10.16 -0.46 8.91
C LEU A 53 -8.89 -0.85 9.65
N ILE A 54 -8.28 -1.99 9.30
CA ILE A 54 -7.03 -2.47 9.89
C ILE A 54 -5.92 -1.44 9.68
N ASN A 55 -5.73 -0.98 8.44
CA ASN A 55 -4.68 0.00 8.13
C ASN A 55 -4.85 1.32 8.88
N ARG A 56 -6.09 1.79 9.07
CA ARG A 56 -6.36 2.99 9.90
C ARG A 56 -6.05 2.74 11.37
N THR A 57 -6.56 1.64 11.92
CA THR A 57 -6.37 1.28 13.34
C THR A 57 -4.88 1.14 13.68
N VAL A 58 -4.12 0.48 12.81
CA VAL A 58 -2.66 0.35 12.96
C VAL A 58 -1.98 1.72 12.95
N LYS A 59 -2.33 2.60 12.01
CA LYS A 59 -1.75 3.96 11.97
C LYS A 59 -2.04 4.74 13.24
N GLU A 60 -3.25 4.68 13.76
CA GLU A 60 -3.65 5.34 15.01
C GLU A 60 -2.88 4.80 16.23
N LEU A 61 -2.70 3.47 16.32
CA LEU A 61 -1.91 2.83 17.39
C LEU A 61 -0.46 3.32 17.45
N PHE A 62 0.14 3.64 16.30
CA PHE A 62 1.52 4.12 16.22
C PHE A 62 1.65 5.65 16.18
N GLN A 63 0.58 6.40 15.91
CA GLN A 63 0.60 7.86 15.74
C GLN A 63 1.03 8.61 17.00
N HIS A 64 0.77 8.06 18.19
CA HIS A 64 1.10 8.69 19.47
C HIS A 64 2.50 8.34 20.00
N ARG A 65 3.25 7.47 19.31
CA ARG A 65 4.65 7.24 19.67
C ARG A 65 5.49 8.30 18.95
N GLN A 66 6.01 9.30 19.69
CA GLN A 66 7.12 10.11 19.19
C GLN A 66 8.38 9.24 19.09
N MET A 67 8.43 8.38 18.07
CA MET A 67 9.65 7.66 17.70
C MET A 67 10.55 8.65 16.98
N LYS A 68 11.50 9.21 17.72
CA LYS A 68 12.62 9.93 17.14
C LYS A 68 13.76 8.94 16.93
N LEU A 69 14.50 9.11 15.84
CA LEU A 69 15.81 8.47 15.71
C LEU A 69 16.71 8.96 16.86
N GLU A 70 17.53 8.05 17.40
CA GLU A 70 18.58 8.41 18.34
C GLU A 70 19.53 9.43 17.69
N ASP A 71 20.01 10.38 18.48
CA ASP A 71 20.80 11.49 17.94
C ASP A 71 22.13 11.02 17.34
N ASP A 72 22.73 9.95 17.89
CA ASP A 72 23.93 9.35 17.32
C ASP A 72 23.68 8.71 15.96
N PHE A 73 22.53 8.05 15.79
CA PHE A 73 22.14 7.51 14.49
C PHE A 73 21.94 8.63 13.45
N LYS A 74 21.31 9.75 13.84
CA LYS A 74 21.18 10.91 12.95
C LYS A 74 22.52 11.47 12.52
N LYS A 75 23.48 11.59 13.44
CA LYS A 75 24.84 12.07 13.14
C LYS A 75 25.56 11.15 12.18
N GLN A 76 25.54 9.84 12.42
CA GLN A 76 26.14 8.83 11.54
C GLN A 76 25.48 8.79 10.16
N LEU A 77 24.18 9.05 10.08
CA LEU A 77 23.47 9.15 8.81
C LEU A 77 23.88 10.41 8.03
N GLN A 78 23.99 11.55 8.71
CA GLN A 78 24.43 12.80 8.10
C GLN A 78 25.85 12.69 7.53
N GLN A 79 26.79 12.12 8.30
CA GLN A 79 28.16 11.91 7.84
C GLN A 79 28.22 11.10 6.53
N ARG A 80 27.47 10.00 6.45
CA ARG A 80 27.40 9.19 5.22
C ARG A 80 26.84 9.96 4.03
N ILE A 81 25.86 10.83 4.24
CA ILE A 81 25.31 11.68 3.17
C ILE A 81 26.37 12.68 2.68
N ASP A 82 27.09 13.31 3.60
CA ASP A 82 28.11 14.30 3.28
C ASP A 82 29.29 13.67 2.51
N GLU A 83 29.72 12.46 2.90
CA GLU A 83 30.75 11.68 2.21
C GLU A 83 30.34 11.35 0.77
N GLU A 84 29.12 10.89 0.54
CA GLU A 84 28.62 10.54 -0.80
C GLU A 84 28.45 11.77 -1.69
N LEU A 85 28.07 12.92 -1.13
CA LEU A 85 27.95 14.18 -1.88
C LEU A 85 29.31 14.81 -2.22
N THR A 86 30.33 14.61 -1.37
CA THR A 86 31.68 15.13 -1.59
C THR A 86 32.47 14.30 -2.60
N ASN A 87 32.10 13.02 -2.78
CA ASN A 87 32.72 12.09 -3.72
C ASN A 87 32.08 12.10 -5.13
N GLN A 88 31.19 13.07 -5.41
CA GLN A 88 30.63 13.35 -6.74
C GLN A 88 31.27 14.60 -7.36
#